data_AF-A0A9X2LZ47-F1
#
_entry.id   AF-A0A9X2LZ47-F1
#
_cell.length_a   1.000
_cell.length_b   1.000
_cell.length_c   1.000
_cell.angle_alpha   90.00
_cell.angle_beta   90.00
_cell.angle_gamma   90.00
#
_symmetry.space_group_name_H-M   'P 1'
#
loop_
_entity.id
_entity.type
_entity.pdbx_description
1 polymer ?
#
loop_
_entity_poly.entity_id
_entity_poly.type
_entity_poly.pdbx_seq_one_letter_code
_entity_poly.pdbx_strand_id
1 'polypeptide(L)'
;MLTTAEQRGSSPTQRERNRLIDSPPEGFRSATFYLDVTHPMIYEHVVWETEEHFAAAQQHPSFVQHLSKVSALATATWTSLRAAPE
;
A
#
# COMPACT_ATOMS: atom_id res chain seq x y z
N MET A 1 32.58 37.84 -8.34
CA MET A 1 32.68 36.41 -8.01
C MET A 1 31.73 36.14 -6.86
N LEU A 2 30.63 35.42 -7.07
CA LEU A 2 29.72 34.99 -6.01
C LEU A 2 29.88 33.48 -5.82
N THR A 3 30.26 33.07 -4.62
CA THR A 3 30.39 31.67 -4.21
C THR A 3 29.01 31.09 -3.93
N THR A 4 28.63 30.10 -4.73
CA THR A 4 27.44 29.26 -4.60
C THR A 4 27.38 28.62 -3.22
N ALA A 5 26.42 29.06 -2.40
CA ALA A 5 26.00 28.32 -1.22
C ALA A 5 25.29 27.05 -1.71
N GLU A 6 25.99 25.93 -1.69
CA GLU A 6 25.39 24.60 -1.83
C GLU A 6 24.39 24.41 -0.68
N GLN A 7 23.11 24.61 -0.97
CA GLN A 7 22.02 24.05 -0.17
C GLN A 7 22.15 22.52 -0.25
N ARG A 8 22.93 21.94 0.68
CA ARG A 8 22.82 20.53 1.04
C ARG A 8 21.49 20.32 1.73
N GLY A 9 20.42 20.23 0.94
CA GLY A 9 19.20 19.58 1.37
C GLY A 9 19.55 18.13 1.66
N SER A 10 19.68 17.78 2.94
CA SER A 10 19.80 16.41 3.39
C SER A 10 18.63 15.62 2.80
N SER A 11 18.90 14.82 1.78
CA SER A 11 17.91 13.89 1.24
C SER A 11 17.56 12.92 2.37
N PRO A 12 16.26 12.74 2.70
CA PRO A 12 15.88 11.86 3.78
C PRO A 12 16.47 10.47 3.53
N THR A 13 17.14 9.95 4.55
CA THR A 13 17.75 8.63 4.52
C THR A 13 16.68 7.60 4.18
N GLN A 14 17.05 6.48 3.56
CA GLN A 14 16.10 5.40 3.25
C GLN A 14 15.36 4.90 4.52
N ARG A 15 15.98 5.08 5.69
CA ARG A 15 15.39 4.83 7.01
C ARG A 15 14.31 5.84 7.41
N GLU A 16 14.43 7.10 7.01
CA GLU A 16 13.41 8.15 7.20
C GLU A 16 12.29 8.06 6.17
N ARG A 17 12.60 7.67 4.93
CA ARG A 17 11.58 7.31 3.93
C ARG A 17 10.72 6.13 4.41
N ASN A 18 11.32 5.16 5.10
CA ASN A 18 10.60 4.05 5.70
C ASN A 18 9.80 4.40 6.97
N ARG A 19 9.97 5.61 7.54
CA ARG A 19 9.16 6.10 8.68
C ARG A 19 7.89 6.84 8.27
N LEU A 20 7.70 7.13 6.98
CA LEU A 20 6.47 7.69 6.40
C LEU A 20 5.50 6.58 5.99
N ILE A 21 5.37 5.55 6.84
CA ILE A 21 4.15 4.75 6.80
C ILE A 21 3.27 5.43 7.82
N ASP A 22 2.43 6.34 7.32
CA ASP A 22 1.24 6.81 8.04
C ASP A 22 0.66 5.63 8.82
N SER A 23 0.35 5.84 10.09
CA SER A 23 -0.26 4.80 10.93
C SER A 23 -1.28 4.00 10.11
N PRO A 24 -1.28 2.66 10.22
CA PRO A 24 -2.16 1.83 9.41
C PRO A 24 -3.60 2.36 9.50
N PRO A 25 -4.37 2.34 8.39
CA PRO A 25 -5.74 2.84 8.39
C PRO A 25 -6.56 2.19 9.50
N GLU A 26 -7.53 2.91 10.02
CA GLU A 26 -8.42 2.40 11.06
C GLU A 26 -9.04 1.06 10.63
N GLY A 27 -9.03 0.08 11.55
CA GLY A 27 -9.51 -1.28 11.30
C GLY A 27 -8.60 -2.16 10.44
N PHE A 28 -7.43 -1.71 9.99
CA PHE A 28 -6.45 -2.60 9.35
C PHE A 28 -5.90 -3.60 10.36
N ARG A 29 -5.85 -4.89 10.00
CA ARG A 29 -5.29 -5.96 10.85
C ARG A 29 -3.96 -6.49 10.31
N SER A 30 -3.94 -6.91 9.05
CA SER A 30 -2.75 -7.51 8.44
C SER A 30 -2.84 -7.54 6.92
N ALA A 31 -1.67 -7.58 6.26
CA ALA A 31 -1.54 -7.90 4.85
C ALA A 31 -0.44 -8.96 4.68
N THR A 32 -0.67 -9.97 3.86
CA THR A 32 0.30 -11.02 3.53
C THR A 32 0.37 -11.21 2.03
N PHE A 33 1.57 -11.25 1.48
CA PHE A 33 1.81 -11.48 0.05
C PHE A 33 2.27 -12.91 -0.19
N TYR A 34 1.71 -13.53 -1.22
CA TYR A 34 2.10 -14.84 -1.71
C TYR A 34 2.53 -14.69 -3.16
N LEU A 35 3.73 -15.18 -3.48
CA LEU A 35 4.18 -15.31 -4.85
C LEU A 35 3.81 -16.72 -5.33
N ASP A 36 3.03 -16.82 -6.39
CA ASP A 36 2.95 -18.06 -7.14
C ASP A 36 4.24 -18.18 -7.97
N VAL A 37 4.96 -19.29 -7.81
CA VAL A 37 6.20 -19.55 -8.56
C VAL A 37 5.93 -20.31 -9.86
N THR A 38 4.72 -20.84 -10.03
CA THR A 38 4.27 -21.57 -11.22
C THR A 38 3.68 -20.61 -12.26
N HIS A 39 2.98 -19.57 -11.79
CA HIS A 39 2.41 -18.52 -12.62
C HIS A 39 2.99 -17.17 -12.19
N PRO A 40 3.16 -16.18 -13.07
CA PRO A 40 3.64 -14.85 -12.70
C PRO A 40 2.54 -14.04 -12.00
N MET A 41 2.05 -14.53 -10.86
CA MET A 41 0.98 -13.96 -10.07
C MET A 41 1.43 -13.70 -8.64
N ILE A 42 1.04 -12.54 -8.11
CA ILE A 42 1.18 -12.18 -6.70
C ILE A 42 -0.22 -12.11 -6.13
N TYR A 43 -0.46 -12.85 -5.04
CA TYR A 43 -1.68 -12.76 -4.27
C TYR A 43 -1.43 -11.91 -3.03
N GLU A 44 -2.33 -10.97 -2.77
CA GLU A 44 -2.35 -10.20 -1.54
C GLU A 44 -3.58 -10.61 -0.72
N HIS A 45 -3.36 -11.11 0.49
CA HIS A 45 -4.42 -11.37 1.45
C HIS A 45 -4.41 -10.27 2.52
N VAL A 46 -5.49 -9.48 2.55
CA VAL A 46 -5.64 -8.36 3.49
C VAL A 46 -6.81 -8.63 4.42
N VAL A 47 -6.59 -8.43 5.71
CA VAL A 47 -7.60 -8.60 6.76
C VAL A 47 -7.95 -7.24 7.36
N TRP A 48 -9.24 -6.96 7.38
CA TRP A 48 -9.84 -5.76 7.98
C TRP A 48 -10.76 -6.17 9.14
N GLU A 49 -10.92 -5.28 10.11
CA GLU A 49 -11.76 -5.50 11.28
C GLU A 49 -13.24 -5.61 10.92
N THR A 50 -13.71 -4.76 10.01
CA THR A 50 -15.07 -4.81 9.46
C THR A 50 -15.04 -4.48 7.96
N GLU A 51 -16.15 -4.78 7.28
CA GLU A 51 -16.37 -4.39 5.89
C GLU A 51 -16.40 -2.86 5.70
N GLU A 52 -16.87 -2.12 6.71
CA GLU A 52 -16.91 -0.66 6.70
C GLU A 52 -15.50 -0.05 6.70
N HIS A 53 -14.59 -0.60 7.50
CA HIS A 53 -13.18 -0.18 7.49
C HIS A 53 -12.52 -0.42 6.14
N PHE A 54 -12.82 -1.57 5.50
CA PHE A 54 -12.34 -1.85 4.15
C PHE A 54 -12.89 -0.85 3.13
N ALA A 55 -14.21 -0.59 3.15
CA ALA A 55 -14.84 0.36 2.24
C ALA A 55 -14.28 1.79 2.41
N ALA A 56 -14.02 2.22 3.65
CA ALA A 56 -13.39 3.50 3.94
C ALA A 56 -11.95 3.57 3.39
N ALA A 57 -11.16 2.50 3.58
CA ALA A 57 -9.81 2.40 3.04
C ALA A 57 -9.77 2.45 1.51
N GLN A 58 -10.75 1.83 0.83
CA GLN A 58 -10.86 1.87 -0.63
C GLN A 58 -11.12 3.28 -1.18
N GLN A 59 -11.79 4.14 -0.40
CA GLN A 59 -12.05 5.53 -0.78
C GLN A 59 -10.89 6.47 -0.44
N HIS A 60 -9.87 5.98 0.28
CA HIS A 60 -8.77 6.82 0.71
C HIS A 60 -7.95 7.32 -0.51
N PRO A 61 -7.59 8.61 -0.59
CA PRO A 61 -6.86 9.15 -1.75
C PRO A 61 -5.54 8.44 -2.03
N SER A 62 -4.82 8.02 -0.98
CA SER A 62 -3.56 7.26 -1.15
C SER A 62 -3.80 5.88 -1.76
N PHE A 63 -4.93 5.23 -1.44
CA PHE A 63 -5.30 3.94 -2.03
C PHE A 63 -5.63 4.09 -3.52
N VAL A 64 -6.42 5.11 -3.89
CA VAL A 64 -6.74 5.41 -5.29
C VAL A 64 -5.48 5.72 -6.11
N GLN A 65 -4.55 6.50 -5.55
CA GLN A 65 -3.26 6.78 -6.19
C GLN A 65 -2.36 5.55 -6.28
N HIS A 66 -2.44 4.63 -5.32
CA HIS A 66 -1.70 3.37 -5.36
C HIS A 66 -2.26 2.43 -6.44
N LEU A 67 -3.58 2.33 -6.56
CA LEU A 67 -4.24 1.48 -7.56
C LEU A 67 -3.83 1.81 -9.00
N SER A 68 -3.66 3.09 -9.34
CA SER A 68 -3.22 3.48 -10.69
C SER A 68 -1.80 2.99 -11.00
N LYS A 69 -0.91 3.00 -10.00
CA LYS A 69 0.46 2.49 -10.13
C LYS A 69 0.50 0.98 -10.26
N VAL A 70 -0.30 0.27 -9.45
CA VAL A 70 -0.41 -1.19 -9.53
C VAL A 70 -0.99 -1.61 -10.88
N SER A 71 -2.06 -0.94 -11.32
CA SER A 71 -2.73 -1.24 -12.60
C SER A 71 -1.83 -0.99 -13.82
N ALA A 72 -0.81 -0.14 -13.71
CA ALA A 72 0.17 0.07 -14.77
C ALA A 72 1.20 -1.07 -14.88
N LEU A 73 1.37 -1.86 -13.82
CA LEU A 73 2.40 -2.90 -13.73
C LEU A 73 1.82 -4.32 -13.74
N ALA A 74 0.58 -4.48 -13.34
CA ALA A 74 -0.09 -5.76 -13.24
C ALA A 74 -1.57 -5.64 -13.59
N THR A 75 -2.12 -6.69 -14.19
CA THR A 75 -3.57 -6.90 -14.21
C THR A 75 -3.98 -7.38 -12.82
N ALA A 76 -4.55 -6.49 -12.01
CA ALA A 76 -5.02 -6.82 -10.67
C ALA A 76 -6.51 -7.17 -10.69
N THR A 77 -6.88 -8.32 -10.11
CA THR A 77 -8.26 -8.69 -9.81
C THR A 77 -8.43 -8.78 -8.29
N TRP A 78 -9.53 -8.23 -7.79
CA TRP A 78 -9.81 -8.17 -6.35
C TRP A 78 -11.05 -9.01 -6.07
N THR A 79 -11.01 -9.86 -5.05
CA THR A 79 -12.16 -10.64 -4.60
C THR A 79 -12.22 -10.57 -3.09
N SER A 80 -13.31 -10.03 -2.56
CA SER A 80 -13.58 -10.05 -1.12
C SER A 80 -14.09 -11.43 -0.74
N LEU A 81 -13.34 -12.13 0.08
CA LEU A 81 -13.78 -13.38 0.69
C LEU A 81 -14.44 -13.03 2.02
N ARG A 82 -15.78 -13.01 2.05
CA ARG A 82 -16.50 -12.99 3.33
C ARG A 82 -16.29 -14.34 4.02
N ALA A 83 -16.06 -14.32 5.33
CA ALA A 83 -16.17 -15.53 6.12
C ALA A 83 -17.57 -16.13 5.88
N ALA A 84 -17.65 -17.44 5.64
CA ALA A 84 -18.94 -18.11 5.55
C ALA A 84 -19.71 -17.86 6.86
N PRO A 85 -21.03 -17.56 6.81
CA PRO A 85 -21.81 -17.53 8.03
C PRO A 85 -21.73 -18.92 8.69
N GLU A 86 -21.45 -18.93 9.99
CA GLU A 86 -21.43 -20.15 10.83
C GLU A 86 -22.79 -20.88 10.83
#